data_AF-D8U5W2-F1
#
_entry.id   AF-D8U5W2-F1
#
_cell.length_a   1.000
_cell.length_b   1.000
_cell.length_c   1.000
_cell.angle_alpha   90.00
_cell.angle_beta   90.00
_cell.angle_gamma   90.00
#
_symmetry.space_group_name_H-M   'P 1'
#
loop_
_entity.id
_entity.type
_entity.pdbx_description
1 polymer ?
#
loop_
_entity_poly.entity_id
_entity_poly.type
_entity_poly.pdbx_seq_one_letter_code
_entity_poly.pdbx_strand_id
1 'polypeptide(L)'
;MRAFNYSASRYRRSSRQVCQVQARVTSADMAVVAVETIAAAALRARLRSHDKVDVRVTASGWDLLAGRIHGAKVEGRQWESPLGLTARVLEVEVDSVELDLPAVLSQQRILLRNVPLGSARVVFNAADFGAFLQHPLVTTAARTAVQGRPFLFDRTGVVIAPGGSQGSSGGCVLFSGTLLASGQRYQLSMRPTRGGRAAEVVATPIGPTRS
;
A
#
# COMPACT_ATOMS: atom_id res chain seq x y z
N MET A 1 23.35 -34.22 -70.64
CA MET A 1 24.40 -33.24 -70.98
C MET A 1 24.19 -32.00 -70.11
N ARG A 2 25.19 -31.62 -69.29
CA ARG A 2 25.33 -30.38 -68.47
C ARG A 2 24.35 -30.22 -67.28
N ALA A 3 24.75 -30.38 -66.00
CA ALA A 3 25.67 -29.62 -65.14
C ALA A 3 25.15 -28.25 -64.69
N PHE A 4 24.82 -28.10 -63.39
CA PHE A 4 24.75 -26.88 -62.55
C PHE A 4 24.32 -27.33 -61.13
N ASN A 5 24.77 -26.82 -59.99
CA ASN A 5 26.00 -26.14 -59.59
C ASN A 5 26.13 -26.33 -58.07
N TYR A 6 27.35 -26.42 -57.57
CA TYR A 6 27.69 -26.48 -56.14
C TYR A 6 27.46 -25.11 -55.48
N SER A 7 26.87 -25.07 -54.27
CA SER A 7 27.07 -23.97 -53.33
C SER A 7 27.06 -24.50 -51.90
N ALA A 8 28.25 -24.52 -51.30
CA ALA A 8 28.46 -24.90 -49.92
C ALA A 8 28.17 -23.68 -49.02
N SER A 9 27.05 -23.71 -48.31
CA SER A 9 26.77 -22.75 -47.24
C SER A 9 27.48 -23.21 -45.95
N ARG A 10 28.57 -22.52 -45.62
CA ARG A 10 29.29 -22.66 -44.36
C ARG A 10 28.38 -22.25 -43.20
N TYR A 11 27.91 -23.22 -42.43
CA TYR A 11 27.24 -22.97 -41.16
C TYR A 11 28.29 -22.51 -40.13
N ARG A 12 28.43 -21.19 -39.96
CA ARG A 12 29.24 -20.57 -38.90
C ARG A 12 28.61 -20.94 -37.55
N ARG A 13 29.24 -21.84 -36.80
CA ARG A 13 29.02 -22.00 -35.35
C ARG A 13 29.41 -20.68 -34.69
N SER A 14 28.42 -19.82 -34.45
CA SER A 14 28.56 -18.71 -33.52
C SER A 14 28.49 -19.30 -32.11
N SER A 15 29.65 -19.36 -31.47
CA SER A 15 29.79 -19.63 -30.04
C SER A 15 28.94 -18.62 -29.28
N ARG A 16 27.83 -19.08 -28.69
CA ARG A 16 27.11 -18.34 -27.65
C ARG A 16 28.03 -18.28 -26.43
N GLN A 17 28.85 -17.24 -26.39
CA GLN A 17 29.53 -16.82 -25.17
C GLN A 17 28.42 -16.37 -24.21
N VAL A 18 28.08 -17.23 -23.26
CA VAL A 18 27.24 -16.88 -22.12
C VAL A 18 28.05 -15.86 -21.33
N CYS A 19 27.74 -14.58 -21.51
CA CYS A 19 28.21 -13.52 -20.64
C CYS A 19 27.53 -13.75 -19.29
N GLN A 20 28.13 -14.57 -18.44
CA GLN A 20 27.79 -14.60 -17.03
C GLN A 20 28.22 -13.26 -16.45
N VAL A 21 27.27 -12.32 -16.37
CA VAL A 21 27.40 -11.13 -15.55
C VAL A 21 27.37 -11.60 -14.10
N GLN A 22 28.50 -12.03 -13.58
CA GLN A 22 28.72 -12.12 -12.14
C GLN A 22 28.77 -10.68 -11.62
N ALA A 23 27.60 -10.16 -11.24
CA ALA A 23 27.54 -8.93 -10.47
C ALA A 23 28.34 -9.16 -9.19
N ARG A 24 29.44 -8.42 -9.02
CA ARG A 24 30.15 -8.35 -7.75
C ARG A 24 29.22 -7.65 -6.76
N VAL A 25 28.49 -8.43 -5.98
CA VAL A 25 27.69 -7.92 -4.87
C VAL A 25 28.67 -7.38 -3.84
N THR A 26 28.63 -6.07 -3.59
CA THR A 26 29.50 -5.43 -2.60
C THR A 26 28.95 -5.68 -1.19
N SER A 27 29.78 -5.54 -0.15
CA SER A 27 29.32 -5.67 1.24
C SER A 27 28.23 -4.66 1.60
N ALA A 28 28.24 -3.49 0.97
CA ALA A 28 27.18 -2.49 1.08
C ALA A 28 25.85 -3.01 0.53
N ASP A 29 25.87 -3.70 -0.62
CA ASP A 29 24.67 -4.33 -1.19
C ASP A 29 24.12 -5.44 -0.28
N MET A 30 25.00 -6.22 0.36
CA MET A 30 24.58 -7.25 1.32
C MET A 30 23.90 -6.67 2.57
N ALA A 31 24.38 -5.52 3.07
CA ALA A 31 23.77 -4.84 4.21
C ALA A 31 22.36 -4.32 3.87
N VAL A 32 22.17 -3.73 2.68
CA VAL A 32 20.86 -3.29 2.18
C VAL A 32 19.89 -4.48 2.12
N VAL A 33 20.30 -5.58 1.47
CA VAL A 33 19.47 -6.79 1.34
C VAL A 33 19.11 -7.39 2.71
N ALA A 34 20.03 -7.38 3.67
CA ALA A 34 19.76 -7.84 5.02
C ALA A 34 18.69 -6.97 5.72
N VAL A 35 18.82 -5.65 5.63
CA VAL A 35 17.84 -4.71 6.20
C VAL A 35 16.47 -4.87 5.55
N GLU A 36 16.40 -4.98 4.21
CA GLU A 36 15.16 -5.26 3.48
C GLU A 36 14.50 -6.56 3.95
N THR A 37 15.30 -7.63 4.10
CA THR A 37 14.80 -8.94 4.54
C THR A 37 14.27 -8.90 5.96
N ILE A 38 14.99 -8.26 6.88
CA ILE A 38 14.59 -8.09 8.28
C ILE A 38 13.34 -7.21 8.36
N ALA A 39 13.29 -6.10 7.64
CA ALA A 39 12.14 -5.21 7.61
C ALA A 39 10.90 -5.92 7.06
N ALA A 40 11.04 -6.67 5.97
CA ALA A 40 9.95 -7.49 5.43
C ALA A 40 9.49 -8.52 6.47
N ALA A 41 10.41 -9.28 7.07
CA ALA A 41 10.07 -10.27 8.10
C ALA A 41 9.36 -9.64 9.32
N ALA A 42 9.84 -8.49 9.79
CA ALA A 42 9.25 -7.77 10.91
C ALA A 42 7.84 -7.26 10.57
N LEU A 43 7.60 -6.79 9.34
CA LEU A 43 6.26 -6.42 8.88
C LEU A 43 5.35 -7.65 8.86
N ARG A 44 5.79 -8.75 8.23
CA ARG A 44 5.04 -10.02 8.16
C ARG A 44 4.63 -10.54 9.53
N ALA A 45 5.53 -10.50 10.50
CA ALA A 45 5.27 -10.94 11.88
C ALA A 45 4.18 -10.13 12.60
N ARG A 46 3.90 -8.90 12.13
CA ARG A 46 2.85 -8.04 12.68
C ARG A 46 1.53 -8.15 11.94
N LEU A 47 1.45 -8.97 10.88
CA LEU A 47 0.23 -9.20 10.11
C LEU A 47 -0.45 -10.46 10.58
N ARG A 48 -1.78 -10.47 10.48
CA ARG A 48 -2.56 -11.68 10.67
C ARG A 48 -2.50 -12.56 9.43
N SER A 49 -2.63 -11.94 8.25
CA SER A 49 -2.55 -12.62 6.96
C SER A 49 -1.96 -11.68 5.89
N HIS A 50 -1.34 -12.28 4.88
CA HIS A 50 -0.73 -11.59 3.73
C HIS A 50 -0.43 -12.59 2.60
N ASP A 51 -0.42 -12.10 1.36
CA ASP A 51 0.08 -12.87 0.21
C ASP A 51 1.53 -12.51 -0.12
N LYS A 52 1.81 -11.20 -0.12
CA LYS A 52 3.13 -10.66 -0.45
C LYS A 52 3.42 -9.46 0.44
N VAL A 53 4.65 -9.42 0.93
CA VAL A 53 5.27 -8.22 1.52
C VAL A 53 6.67 -8.11 0.94
N ASP A 54 6.96 -6.99 0.30
CA ASP A 54 8.26 -6.64 -0.25
C ASP A 54 8.69 -5.28 0.30
N VAL A 55 9.97 -5.15 0.61
CA VAL A 55 10.56 -3.93 1.16
C VAL A 55 11.82 -3.64 0.38
N ARG A 56 11.92 -2.42 -0.15
CA ARG A 56 13.11 -1.92 -0.82
C ARG A 56 13.64 -0.71 -0.09
N VAL A 57 14.95 -0.66 0.08
CA VAL A 57 15.63 0.40 0.84
C VAL A 57 16.67 1.05 -0.05
N THR A 58 16.60 2.38 -0.13
CA THR A 58 17.63 3.19 -0.78
C THR A 58 18.54 3.77 0.29
N ALA A 59 19.75 3.22 0.42
CA ALA A 59 20.74 3.71 1.36
C ALA A 59 22.17 3.34 0.90
N SER A 60 23.17 4.12 1.31
CA SER A 60 24.56 3.69 1.20
C SER A 60 24.94 2.80 2.38
N GLY A 61 25.95 1.93 2.23
CA GLY A 61 26.39 1.06 3.33
C GLY A 61 26.82 1.83 4.58
N TRP A 62 27.43 3.01 4.42
CA TRP A 62 27.82 3.88 5.54
C TRP A 62 26.60 4.56 6.18
N ASP A 63 25.64 4.99 5.38
CA ASP A 63 24.39 5.57 5.89
C ASP A 63 23.60 4.54 6.69
N LEU A 64 23.51 3.29 6.24
CA LEU A 64 22.86 2.22 7.00
C LEU A 64 23.52 1.99 8.36
N LEU A 65 24.86 1.97 8.39
CA LEU A 65 25.61 1.85 9.66
C LEU A 65 25.42 3.06 10.57
N ALA A 66 25.16 4.23 10.01
CA ALA A 66 24.78 5.44 10.74
C ALA A 66 23.28 5.50 11.08
N GLY A 67 22.48 4.50 10.66
CA GLY A 67 21.04 4.41 10.90
C GLY A 67 20.21 5.29 9.98
N ARG A 68 20.74 5.71 8.83
CA ARG A 68 20.09 6.59 7.86
C ARG A 68 19.67 5.81 6.63
N ILE A 69 18.41 5.97 6.25
CA ILE A 69 17.83 5.44 5.02
C ILE A 69 17.32 6.63 4.22
N HIS A 70 17.72 6.77 2.95
CA HIS A 70 17.30 7.90 2.11
C HIS A 70 15.87 7.75 1.59
N GLY A 71 15.41 6.51 1.47
CA GLY A 71 14.03 6.19 1.17
C GLY A 71 13.74 4.71 1.34
N ALA A 72 12.48 4.39 1.57
CA ALA A 72 12.02 3.01 1.60
C ALA A 72 10.70 2.87 0.86
N LYS A 73 10.58 1.77 0.10
CA LYS A 73 9.35 1.38 -0.57
C LYS A 73 8.85 0.08 0.00
N VAL A 74 7.61 0.06 0.48
CA VAL A 74 6.93 -1.12 1.00
C VAL A 74 5.78 -1.45 0.05
N GLU A 75 5.75 -2.69 -0.43
CA GLU A 75 4.65 -3.22 -1.24
C GLU A 75 4.02 -4.42 -0.56
N GLY A 76 2.71 -4.36 -0.34
CA GLY A 76 1.91 -5.39 0.29
C GLY A 76 0.73 -5.81 -0.58
N ARG A 77 0.35 -7.10 -0.52
CA ARG A 77 -0.87 -7.63 -1.15
C ARG A 77 -1.66 -8.51 -0.18
N GLN A 78 -2.99 -8.43 -0.28
CA GLN A 78 -3.95 -9.13 0.59
C GLN A 78 -3.60 -9.00 2.07
N TRP A 79 -3.33 -7.77 2.49
CA TRP A 79 -2.84 -7.48 3.82
C TRP A 79 -4.00 -7.50 4.82
N GLU A 80 -3.81 -8.15 5.97
CA GLU A 80 -4.70 -8.04 7.14
C GLU A 80 -3.89 -7.73 8.40
N SER A 81 -4.20 -6.59 9.04
CA SER A 81 -3.62 -6.24 10.34
C SER A 81 -4.37 -6.95 11.49
N PRO A 82 -3.75 -7.09 12.68
CA PRO A 82 -4.42 -7.63 13.86
C PRO A 82 -5.66 -6.85 14.28
N LEU A 83 -5.73 -5.56 13.93
CA LEU A 83 -6.86 -4.66 14.19
C LEU A 83 -7.91 -4.71 13.07
N GLY A 84 -7.83 -5.69 12.16
CA GLY A 84 -8.82 -5.91 11.11
C GLY A 84 -8.73 -4.93 9.94
N LEU A 85 -7.66 -4.14 9.84
CA LEU A 85 -7.42 -3.31 8.66
C LEU A 85 -7.01 -4.23 7.51
N THR A 86 -7.80 -4.24 6.45
CA THR A 86 -7.58 -5.07 5.27
C THR A 86 -7.33 -4.21 4.04
N ALA A 87 -6.46 -4.68 3.14
CA ALA A 87 -6.19 -4.00 1.86
C ALA A 87 -5.78 -5.00 0.78
N ARG A 88 -6.27 -4.81 -0.46
CA ARG A 88 -5.84 -5.63 -1.60
C ARG A 88 -4.43 -5.29 -2.04
N VAL A 89 -4.11 -4.01 -2.05
CA VAL A 89 -2.77 -3.49 -2.36
C VAL A 89 -2.45 -2.38 -1.38
N LEU A 90 -1.24 -2.40 -0.84
CA LEU A 90 -0.64 -1.33 -0.07
C LEU A 90 0.72 -1.01 -0.69
N GLU A 91 0.89 0.19 -1.20
CA GLU A 91 2.16 0.70 -1.70
C GLU A 91 2.49 1.93 -0.88
N VAL A 92 3.58 1.89 -0.12
CA VAL A 92 4.03 3.02 0.69
C VAL A 92 5.44 3.36 0.24
N GLU A 93 5.65 4.64 -0.07
CA GLU A 93 6.96 5.18 -0.36
C GLU A 93 7.23 6.28 0.65
N VAL A 94 8.30 6.10 1.41
CA VAL A 94 8.76 7.08 2.39
C VAL A 94 10.11 7.63 1.96
N ASP A 95 10.29 8.91 2.20
CA ASP A 95 11.54 9.62 2.02
C ASP A 95 12.50 9.26 3.16
N SER A 96 13.42 10.16 3.51
CA SER A 96 14.46 9.90 4.51
C SER A 96 13.90 9.42 5.85
N VAL A 97 14.39 8.27 6.29
CA VAL A 97 14.06 7.61 7.56
C VAL A 97 15.31 7.47 8.41
N GLU A 98 15.24 7.92 9.65
CA GLU A 98 16.29 7.72 10.64
C GLU A 98 15.89 6.61 11.62
N LEU A 99 16.65 5.53 11.62
CA LEU A 99 16.49 4.39 12.52
C LEU A 99 17.25 4.61 13.82
N ASP A 100 16.62 4.21 14.93
CA ASP A 100 17.31 4.11 16.20
C ASP A 100 18.08 2.77 16.31
N LEU A 101 19.27 2.71 15.72
CA LEU A 101 20.10 1.50 15.70
C LEU A 101 20.36 0.88 17.09
N PRO A 102 20.65 1.65 18.15
CA PRO A 102 20.73 1.11 19.51
C PRO A 102 19.48 0.34 19.93
N ALA A 103 18.28 0.86 19.64
CA ALA A 103 17.02 0.18 19.96
C ALA A 103 16.75 -1.02 19.06
N VAL A 104 17.11 -0.94 17.77
CA VAL A 104 17.02 -2.07 16.83
C VAL A 104 17.86 -3.25 17.31
N LEU A 105 19.10 -3.00 17.71
CA LEU A 105 20.03 -4.04 18.14
C LEU A 105 19.69 -4.59 19.54
N SER A 106 19.32 -3.72 20.48
CA SER A 106 19.07 -4.12 21.87
C SER A 106 17.67 -4.66 22.13
N GLN A 107 16.65 -4.16 21.43
CA GLN A 107 15.23 -4.50 21.68
C GLN A 107 14.59 -5.26 20.52
N GLN A 108 15.30 -5.46 19.41
CA GLN A 108 14.76 -6.05 18.18
C GLN A 108 13.51 -5.29 17.67
N ARG A 109 13.47 -3.98 17.91
CA ARG A 109 12.35 -3.11 17.51
C ARG A 109 12.83 -2.05 16.53
N ILE A 110 12.13 -1.93 15.42
CA ILE A 110 12.31 -0.81 14.50
C ILE A 110 11.65 0.42 15.14
N LEU A 111 12.49 1.33 15.64
CA LEU A 111 12.06 2.65 16.12
C LEU A 111 12.60 3.72 15.17
N LEU A 112 11.73 4.65 14.81
CA LEU A 112 12.05 5.78 13.96
C LEU A 112 12.33 7.00 14.83
N ARG A 113 13.41 7.73 14.52
CA ARG A 113 13.77 8.98 15.21
C ARG A 113 13.02 10.18 14.65
N ASN A 114 12.53 10.09 13.43
CA ASN A 114 11.73 11.08 12.75
C ASN A 114 10.37 10.52 12.31
N VAL A 115 9.40 11.41 12.06
CA VAL A 115 8.16 11.06 11.35
C VAL A 115 8.48 11.13 9.86
N PRO A 116 8.49 10.00 9.13
CA PRO A 116 8.82 10.02 7.71
C PRO A 116 7.71 10.71 6.91
N LEU A 117 8.12 11.56 5.97
CA LEU A 117 7.24 12.06 4.92
C LEU A 117 7.22 11.06 3.77
N GLY A 118 6.10 10.99 3.06
CA GLY A 118 5.95 10.02 1.99
C GLY A 118 4.55 10.01 1.39
N SER A 119 4.34 9.04 0.51
CA SER A 119 3.05 8.78 -0.11
C SER A 119 2.61 7.34 0.14
N ALA A 120 1.31 7.14 0.24
CA ALA A 120 0.72 5.82 0.37
C ALA A 120 -0.43 5.68 -0.62
N ARG A 121 -0.41 4.57 -1.36
CA ARG A 121 -1.50 4.12 -2.19
C ARG A 121 -2.09 2.86 -1.58
N VAL A 122 -3.38 2.92 -1.27
CA VAL A 122 -4.12 1.80 -0.71
C VAL A 122 -5.29 1.48 -1.63
N VAL A 123 -5.46 0.21 -1.96
CA VAL A 123 -6.57 -0.27 -2.79
C VAL A 123 -7.47 -1.16 -1.95
N PHE A 124 -8.72 -0.73 -1.84
CA PHE A 124 -9.77 -1.42 -1.10
C PHE A 124 -10.82 -1.97 -2.06
N ASN A 125 -11.39 -3.12 -1.74
CA ASN A 125 -12.75 -3.45 -2.17
C ASN A 125 -13.77 -2.89 -1.16
N ALA A 126 -15.05 -3.18 -1.37
CA ALA A 126 -16.13 -2.75 -0.47
C ALA A 126 -15.99 -3.26 0.97
N ALA A 127 -15.66 -4.54 1.16
CA ALA A 127 -15.48 -5.14 2.48
C ALA A 127 -14.27 -4.54 3.22
N ASP A 128 -13.17 -4.34 2.50
CA ASP A 128 -11.94 -3.74 3.02
C ASP A 128 -12.21 -2.29 3.46
N PHE A 129 -12.92 -1.52 2.64
CA PHE A 129 -13.31 -0.15 2.97
C PHE A 129 -14.25 -0.09 4.19
N GLY A 130 -15.20 -1.03 4.29
CA GLY A 130 -16.06 -1.16 5.46
C GLY A 130 -15.27 -1.44 6.75
N ALA A 131 -14.23 -2.27 6.68
CA ALA A 131 -13.33 -2.50 7.80
C ALA A 131 -12.48 -1.26 8.13
N PHE A 132 -11.99 -0.55 7.10
CA PHE A 132 -11.27 0.72 7.26
C PHE A 132 -12.10 1.77 7.99
N LEU A 133 -13.38 1.93 7.65
CA LEU A 133 -14.28 2.90 8.30
C LEU A 133 -14.45 2.66 9.81
N GLN A 134 -14.28 1.42 10.28
CA GLN A 134 -14.35 1.08 11.70
C GLN A 134 -13.01 1.19 12.42
N HIS A 135 -11.92 1.43 11.70
CA HIS A 135 -10.60 1.48 12.31
C HIS A 135 -10.50 2.62 13.33
N PRO A 136 -9.86 2.42 14.51
CA PRO A 136 -9.76 3.45 15.55
C PRO A 136 -9.19 4.78 15.07
N LEU A 137 -8.23 4.77 14.14
CA LEU A 137 -7.68 5.99 13.55
C LEU A 137 -8.71 6.77 12.74
N VAL A 138 -9.57 6.07 11.99
CA VAL A 138 -10.61 6.70 11.15
C VAL A 138 -11.73 7.21 12.02
N THR A 139 -12.20 6.42 12.98
CA THR A 139 -13.28 6.84 13.90
C THR A 139 -12.83 8.00 14.78
N THR A 140 -11.56 8.06 15.18
CA THR A 140 -10.99 9.21 15.89
C THR A 140 -10.93 10.45 15.01
N ALA A 141 -10.43 10.34 13.77
CA ALA A 141 -10.37 11.47 12.83
C ALA A 141 -11.76 11.98 12.42
N ALA A 142 -12.73 11.08 12.28
CA ALA A 142 -14.11 11.42 11.92
C ALA A 142 -14.80 12.28 12.98
N ARG A 143 -14.47 12.11 14.28
CA ARG A 143 -15.02 12.96 15.35
C ARG A 143 -14.74 14.43 15.08
N THR A 144 -13.53 14.76 14.62
CA THR A 144 -13.14 16.14 14.30
C THR A 144 -13.92 16.68 13.10
N ALA A 145 -14.18 15.85 12.08
CA ALA A 145 -14.87 16.24 10.86
C ALA A 145 -16.37 16.55 11.08
N VAL A 146 -17.03 15.92 12.05
CA VAL A 146 -18.44 16.18 12.40
C VAL A 146 -18.58 17.05 13.66
N GLN A 147 -17.77 18.10 13.76
CA GLN A 147 -17.83 19.11 14.83
C GLN A 147 -17.68 18.50 16.24
N GLY A 148 -16.80 17.51 16.39
CA GLY A 148 -16.54 16.82 17.65
C GLY A 148 -17.56 15.73 18.00
N ARG A 149 -18.63 15.54 17.22
CA ARG A 149 -19.65 14.53 17.51
C ARG A 149 -19.17 13.15 17.05
N PRO A 150 -19.51 12.06 17.75
CA PRO A 150 -19.15 10.74 17.27
C PRO A 150 -20.13 10.28 16.17
N PHE A 151 -19.58 9.93 15.01
CA PHE A 151 -20.28 9.27 13.92
C PHE A 151 -19.86 7.81 13.87
N LEU A 152 -20.83 6.88 13.89
CA LEU A 152 -20.56 5.45 13.80
C LEU A 152 -20.83 4.97 12.39
N PHE A 153 -19.77 4.60 11.67
CA PHE A 153 -19.89 4.00 10.35
C PHE A 153 -20.32 2.54 10.45
N ASP A 154 -21.21 2.14 9.54
CA ASP A 154 -21.54 0.73 9.36
C ASP A 154 -20.39 0.01 8.65
N ARG A 155 -20.05 -1.18 9.14
CA ARG A 155 -19.04 -2.04 8.50
C ARG A 155 -19.53 -2.61 7.17
N THR A 156 -20.82 -2.88 7.10
CA THR A 156 -21.47 -3.60 6.00
C THR A 156 -22.29 -2.62 5.16
N GLY A 157 -22.71 -3.06 3.97
CA GLY A 157 -23.49 -2.22 3.06
C GLY A 157 -22.67 -1.19 2.27
N VAL A 158 -21.34 -1.28 2.32
CA VAL A 158 -20.47 -0.52 1.41
C VAL A 158 -20.64 -1.04 -0.01
N VAL A 159 -20.83 -0.14 -0.97
CA VAL A 159 -20.91 -0.44 -2.40
C VAL A 159 -19.94 0.45 -3.15
N ILE A 160 -19.07 -0.13 -3.97
CA ILE A 160 -18.19 0.60 -4.89
C ILE A 160 -18.79 0.45 -6.29
N ALA A 161 -19.45 1.49 -6.78
CA ALA A 161 -20.04 1.50 -8.11
C ALA A 161 -19.02 2.08 -9.13
N PRO A 162 -18.80 1.41 -10.27
CA PRO A 162 -17.96 1.95 -11.33
C PRO A 162 -18.59 3.23 -11.91
N GLY A 163 -17.73 4.13 -12.41
CA GLY A 163 -18.21 5.31 -13.14
C GLY A 163 -18.85 4.85 -14.45
N GLY A 164 -20.04 5.37 -14.76
CA GLY A 164 -20.75 5.00 -15.99
C GLY A 164 -20.01 5.48 -17.25
N SER A 165 -20.18 4.76 -18.35
CA SER A 165 -19.57 5.01 -19.66
C SER A 165 -19.98 6.35 -20.31
N GLN A 166 -20.93 7.10 -19.72
CA GLN A 166 -21.50 8.34 -20.26
C GLN A 166 -21.02 9.60 -19.52
N GLY A 167 -19.72 9.87 -19.53
CA GLY A 167 -19.17 11.20 -19.21
C GLY A 167 -19.11 11.59 -17.72
N SER A 168 -19.62 10.76 -16.81
CA SER A 168 -19.38 10.92 -15.36
C SER A 168 -18.07 10.20 -15.00
N SER A 169 -16.96 10.95 -15.01
CA SER A 169 -15.59 10.42 -14.95
C SER A 169 -15.15 9.83 -13.59
N GLY A 170 -16.07 9.38 -12.74
CA GLY A 170 -15.73 8.88 -11.42
C GLY A 170 -16.72 7.84 -10.94
N GLY A 171 -16.21 6.68 -10.53
CA GLY A 171 -16.99 5.77 -9.69
C GLY A 171 -17.42 6.43 -8.38
N CYS A 172 -18.37 5.84 -7.68
CA CYS A 172 -18.78 6.31 -6.36
C CYS A 172 -18.69 5.19 -5.33
N VAL A 173 -18.44 5.59 -4.08
CA VAL A 173 -18.52 4.70 -2.92
C VAL A 173 -19.73 5.11 -2.11
N LEU A 174 -20.66 4.18 -1.92
CA LEU A 174 -21.82 4.34 -1.08
C LEU A 174 -21.59 3.59 0.22
N PHE A 175 -21.89 4.22 1.34
CA PHE A 175 -21.81 3.63 2.68
C PHE A 175 -22.76 4.36 3.63
N SER A 176 -22.91 3.88 4.86
CA SER A 176 -23.83 4.49 5.81
C SER A 176 -23.23 4.57 7.21
N GLY A 177 -23.91 5.34 8.05
CA GLY A 177 -23.63 5.34 9.48
C GLY A 177 -24.65 6.16 10.25
N THR A 178 -24.45 6.23 11.55
CA THR A 178 -25.38 6.85 12.48
C THR A 178 -24.68 7.94 13.28
N LEU A 179 -25.32 9.12 13.33
CA LEU A 179 -24.90 10.18 14.23
C LEU A 179 -25.43 9.86 15.64
N LEU A 180 -24.54 9.54 16.57
CA LEU A 180 -24.95 9.06 17.90
C LEU A 180 -25.79 10.06 18.70
N ALA A 181 -25.52 11.35 18.54
CA ALA A 181 -26.22 12.40 19.29
C ALA A 181 -27.73 12.46 19.00
N SER A 182 -28.14 12.13 17.77
CA SER A 182 -29.55 12.18 17.34
C SER A 182 -30.14 10.81 17.02
N GLY A 183 -29.31 9.76 16.92
CA GLY A 183 -29.71 8.47 16.36
C GLY A 183 -30.02 8.52 14.86
N GLN A 184 -29.82 9.68 14.20
CA GLN A 184 -30.13 9.85 12.78
C GLN A 184 -29.15 9.05 11.93
N ARG A 185 -29.69 8.22 11.04
CA ARG A 185 -28.93 7.45 10.06
C ARG A 185 -28.74 8.25 8.79
N TYR A 186 -27.57 8.13 8.18
CA TYR A 186 -27.20 8.80 6.95
C TYR A 186 -26.67 7.80 5.92
N GLN A 187 -27.04 7.99 4.66
CA GLN A 187 -26.36 7.42 3.52
C GLN A 187 -25.30 8.44 3.07
N LEU A 188 -24.08 7.97 2.88
CA LEU A 188 -22.97 8.77 2.37
C LEU A 188 -22.63 8.31 0.95
N SER A 189 -22.46 9.27 0.06
CA SER A 189 -21.97 9.08 -1.30
C SER A 189 -20.66 9.83 -1.44
N MET A 190 -19.57 9.08 -1.65
CA MET A 190 -18.23 9.62 -1.87
C MET A 190 -17.86 9.50 -3.34
N ARG A 191 -17.46 10.61 -3.96
CA ARG A 191 -17.05 10.69 -5.38
C ARG A 191 -15.71 11.39 -5.50
N PRO A 192 -14.82 10.95 -6.41
CA PRO A 192 -13.59 11.68 -6.67
C PRO A 192 -13.90 13.05 -7.26
N THR A 193 -13.19 14.08 -6.81
CA THR A 193 -13.24 15.40 -7.44
C THR A 193 -12.46 15.39 -8.76
N ARG A 194 -12.64 16.43 -9.59
CA ARG A 194 -11.85 16.58 -10.83
C ARG A 194 -10.36 16.55 -10.50
N GLY A 195 -9.63 15.60 -11.09
CA GLY A 195 -8.20 15.38 -10.84
C GLY A 195 -7.87 14.30 -9.81
N GLY A 196 -8.86 13.69 -9.14
CA GLY A 196 -8.69 12.46 -8.34
C GLY A 196 -7.87 12.60 -7.05
N ARG A 197 -7.50 13.81 -6.65
CA ARG A 197 -6.70 14.08 -5.43
C ARG A 197 -7.54 14.33 -4.18
N ALA A 198 -8.83 14.56 -4.33
CA ALA A 198 -9.76 14.70 -3.24
C ALA A 198 -11.05 13.94 -3.55
N ALA A 199 -11.87 13.74 -2.53
CA ALA A 199 -13.21 13.18 -2.68
C ALA A 199 -14.23 14.14 -2.08
N GLU A 200 -15.33 14.34 -2.79
CA GLU A 200 -16.52 15.00 -2.28
C GLU A 200 -17.40 13.94 -1.61
N VAL A 201 -17.91 14.25 -0.42
CA VAL A 201 -18.81 13.38 0.33
C VAL A 201 -20.12 14.11 0.56
N VAL A 202 -21.21 13.51 0.09
CA VAL A 202 -22.58 13.99 0.31
C VAL A 202 -23.27 13.04 1.27
N ALA A 203 -23.87 13.59 2.34
CA ALA A 203 -24.63 12.84 3.32
C ALA A 203 -26.14 13.14 3.18
N THR A 204 -26.95 12.09 3.06
CA THR A 204 -28.41 12.17 2.95
C THR A 204 -29.05 11.43 4.12
N PRO A 205 -29.94 12.06 4.92
CA PRO A 205 -30.66 11.36 5.97
C PRO A 205 -31.47 10.21 5.40
N ILE A 206 -31.35 9.03 5.99
CA ILE A 206 -32.25 7.91 5.71
C ILE A 206 -33.33 7.95 6.78
N GLY A 207 -34.60 7.90 6.38
CA GLY A 207 -35.72 7.89 7.32
C GLY A 207 -35.59 6.78 8.38
N PRO A 208 -36.28 6.89 9.53
CA PRO A 208 -36.20 5.90 10.58
C PRO A 208 -36.56 4.53 10.01
N THR A 209 -35.69 3.54 10.23
CA THR A 209 -35.97 2.14 9.92
C THR A 209 -37.23 1.77 10.70
N ARG A 210 -38.38 1.65 10.02
CA ARG A 210 -39.58 1.11 10.64
C ARG A 210 -39.28 -0.34 10.99
N SER A 211 -39.00 -0.60 12.26
CA SER A 211 -38.94 -1.93 12.86
C SER A 211 -40.33 -2.55 12.90
#